data_AF-A0A7S2D1H5-F1
#
_entry.id   AF-A0A7S2D1H5-F1
#
_cell.length_a   1.000
_cell.length_b   1.000
_cell.length_c   1.000
_cell.angle_alpha   90.00
_cell.angle_beta   90.00
_cell.angle_gamma   90.00
#
_symmetry.space_group_name_H-M   'P 1'
#
loop_
_entity.id
_entity.type
_entity.pdbx_description
1 polymer ?
#
loop_
_entity_poly.entity_id
_entity_poly.type
_entity_poly.pdbx_seq_one_letter_code
_entity_poly.pdbx_strand_id
1 'polypeptide(L)'
;MDELHNGDAIIVTHPASLIDETRIITMVLSNVSMNMSSAFSSDLISTSDFRFVNQPREEVDHTIAESRKRQKRVDGEKDAFGTYAGDLGEKFVYRERKPGVYGGYYICSEDNGEAPKSRGELLNMRSKKKADRMCM
;
A
#
# COMPACT_ATOMS: atom_id res chain seq x y z
N MET A 1 -10.33 23.85 -13.29
CA MET A 1 -10.30 24.62 -12.03
C MET A 1 -10.85 23.68 -10.98
N ASP A 2 -10.00 22.79 -10.48
CA ASP A 2 -10.38 21.81 -9.47
C ASP A 2 -9.99 22.40 -8.12
N GLU A 3 -10.88 23.21 -7.53
CA GLU A 3 -10.56 23.93 -6.28
C GLU A 3 -10.55 23.02 -5.06
N LEU A 4 -11.24 21.87 -5.13
CA LEU A 4 -11.54 21.01 -4.01
C LEU A 4 -10.78 19.68 -4.08
N HIS A 5 -10.15 19.28 -3.00
CA HIS A 5 -9.30 18.08 -2.91
C HIS A 5 -9.67 17.23 -1.70
N ASN A 6 -9.16 15.99 -1.68
CA ASN A 6 -9.26 15.12 -0.53
C ASN A 6 -8.58 15.77 0.69
N GLY A 7 -9.27 15.80 1.83
CA GLY A 7 -8.81 16.42 3.06
C GLY A 7 -9.35 17.83 3.29
N ASP A 8 -9.90 18.47 2.26
CA ASP A 8 -10.56 19.78 2.41
C ASP A 8 -11.85 19.63 3.23
N ALA A 9 -12.28 20.72 3.88
CA ALA A 9 -13.50 20.75 4.66
C ALA A 9 -14.57 21.56 3.94
N ILE A 10 -15.80 21.02 3.88
CA ILE A 10 -16.99 21.75 3.46
C ILE A 10 -17.80 22.16 4.69
N ILE A 11 -18.24 23.40 4.70
CA ILE A 11 -19.05 24.01 5.75
C ILE A 11 -20.37 24.42 5.10
N VAL A 12 -21.47 23.90 5.63
CA VAL A 12 -22.81 24.22 5.16
C VAL A 12 -23.62 24.77 6.32
N THR A 13 -24.29 25.89 6.09
CA THR A 13 -25.22 26.45 7.07
C THR A 13 -26.59 25.81 6.87
N HIS A 14 -27.07 25.07 7.87
CA HIS A 14 -28.33 24.36 7.75
C HIS A 14 -29.53 25.36 7.71
N PRO A 15 -30.43 25.27 6.73
CA PRO A 15 -31.40 26.34 6.46
C PRO A 15 -32.46 26.52 7.56
N ALA A 16 -32.80 25.44 8.27
CA ALA A 16 -33.83 25.50 9.33
C ALA A 16 -33.27 25.78 10.73
N SER A 17 -32.02 25.37 10.98
CA SER A 17 -31.40 25.49 12.32
C SER A 17 -30.39 26.62 12.40
N LEU A 18 -29.93 27.15 11.25
CA LEU A 18 -28.88 28.16 11.14
C LEU A 18 -27.55 27.73 11.80
N ILE A 19 -27.37 26.42 12.00
CA ILE A 19 -26.16 25.84 12.56
C ILE A 19 -25.22 25.50 11.42
N ASP A 20 -23.95 25.88 11.58
CA ASP A 20 -22.89 25.51 10.65
C ASP A 20 -22.43 24.08 10.90
N GLU A 21 -22.56 23.24 9.89
CA GLU A 21 -22.06 21.88 9.89
C GLU A 21 -20.81 21.77 9.03
N THR A 22 -19.71 21.34 9.65
CA THR A 22 -18.45 21.09 8.96
C THR A 22 -18.26 19.59 8.73
N ARG A 23 -17.83 19.24 7.53
CA ARG A 23 -17.57 17.87 7.10
C ARG A 23 -16.30 17.80 6.26
N ILE A 24 -15.56 16.71 6.40
CA ILE A 24 -14.30 16.50 5.67
C ILE A 24 -14.59 15.75 4.39
N ILE A 25 -13.99 16.17 3.28
CA ILE A 25 -14.11 15.54 1.98
C ILE A 25 -13.12 14.38 1.91
N THR A 26 -13.63 13.18 1.68
CA THR A 26 -12.82 11.96 1.63
C THR A 26 -12.43 11.57 0.20
N MET A 27 -13.22 11.98 -0.78
CA MET A 27 -12.98 11.71 -2.20
C MET A 27 -13.74 12.71 -3.07
N VAL A 28 -13.12 13.16 -4.16
CA VAL A 28 -13.80 13.95 -5.21
C VAL A 28 -13.93 13.05 -6.43
N LEU A 29 -15.17 12.78 -6.85
CA LEU A 29 -15.49 11.88 -7.97
C LEU A 29 -15.60 12.66 -9.27
N SER A 30 -16.19 13.86 -9.22
CA SER A 30 -16.33 14.77 -10.35
C SER A 30 -16.50 16.20 -9.85
N ASN A 31 -16.66 17.14 -10.78
CA ASN A 31 -16.99 18.53 -10.49
C ASN A 31 -18.38 18.73 -9.84
N VAL A 32 -19.22 17.71 -9.80
CA VAL A 32 -20.58 17.77 -9.21
C VAL A 32 -20.76 16.78 -8.05
N SER A 33 -19.83 15.84 -7.88
CA SER A 33 -19.98 14.76 -6.90
C SER A 33 -18.71 14.54 -6.07
N MET A 34 -18.92 14.42 -4.77
CA MET A 34 -17.88 14.15 -3.78
C MET A 34 -18.43 13.24 -2.68
N ASN A 35 -17.53 12.56 -2.00
CA ASN A 35 -17.82 11.78 -0.81
C ASN A 35 -17.26 12.49 0.43
N MET A 36 -17.95 12.31 1.55
CA MET A 36 -17.71 13.04 2.79
C MET A 36 -17.50 12.07 3.94
N SER A 37 -16.90 12.55 5.03
CA SER A 37 -16.61 11.74 6.22
C SER A 37 -17.87 11.22 6.91
N SER A 38 -18.95 11.99 6.84
CA SER A 38 -20.25 11.65 7.42
C SER A 38 -21.35 12.51 6.77
N ALA A 39 -22.60 12.02 6.85
CA ALA A 39 -23.77 12.77 6.42
C ALA A 39 -23.99 14.04 7.27
N PHE A 40 -24.74 14.99 6.72
CA PHE A 40 -25.28 16.11 7.48
C PHE A 40 -26.38 15.64 8.44
N SER A 41 -26.77 16.48 9.39
CA SER A 41 -27.84 16.14 10.35
C SER A 41 -29.20 15.92 9.68
N SER A 42 -29.44 16.55 8.53
CA SER A 42 -30.63 16.33 7.71
C SER A 42 -30.35 16.55 6.22
N ASP A 43 -31.27 16.10 5.38
CA ASP A 43 -31.17 16.26 3.92
C ASP A 43 -31.40 17.71 3.50
N LEU A 44 -30.46 18.25 2.73
CA LEU A 44 -30.52 19.61 2.19
C LEU A 44 -31.13 19.57 0.78
N ILE A 45 -32.44 19.80 0.71
CA ILE A 45 -33.22 19.71 -0.55
C ILE A 45 -33.27 21.07 -1.28
N SER A 46 -33.09 22.17 -0.56
CA SER A 46 -33.06 23.53 -1.13
C SER A 46 -31.63 24.01 -1.37
N THR A 47 -31.49 25.00 -2.28
CA THR A 47 -30.24 25.73 -2.48
C THR A 47 -29.73 26.25 -1.14
N SER A 48 -28.59 25.72 -0.69
CA SER A 48 -27.99 26.03 0.60
C SER A 48 -26.62 26.64 0.36
N ASP A 49 -26.33 27.73 1.06
CA ASP A 49 -25.02 28.37 0.96
C ASP A 49 -23.97 27.47 1.61
N PHE A 50 -22.83 27.34 0.93
CA PHE A 50 -21.71 26.55 1.42
C PHE A 50 -20.40 27.30 1.26
N ARG A 51 -19.43 26.92 2.08
CA ARG A 51 -18.04 27.41 2.03
C ARG A 51 -17.11 26.22 2.14
N PHE A 52 -15.90 26.32 1.62
CA PHE A 52 -14.90 25.28 1.80
C PHE A 52 -13.59 25.88 2.33
N VAL A 53 -12.86 25.06 3.08
CA VAL A 53 -11.56 25.40 3.66
C VAL A 53 -10.56 24.39 3.13
N ASN A 54 -9.57 24.91 2.40
CA ASN A 54 -8.51 24.08 1.85
C ASN A 54 -7.53 23.69 2.95
N GLN A 55 -7.19 22.42 3.02
CA GLN A 55 -6.12 21.97 3.88
C GLN A 55 -4.81 22.60 3.38
N PRO A 56 -3.96 23.16 4.27
CA PRO A 56 -2.62 23.58 3.88
C PRO A 56 -1.87 22.37 3.32
N ARG A 57 -1.57 22.42 2.01
CA ARG A 57 -0.86 21.35 1.33
C ARG A 57 0.62 21.54 1.62
N GLU A 58 1.19 20.66 2.42
CA GLU A 58 2.59 20.37 2.25
C GLU A 58 2.72 19.79 0.83
N GLU A 59 3.60 20.35 0.00
CA GLU A 59 3.96 19.77 -1.28
C GLU A 59 4.70 18.44 -1.04
N VAL A 60 3.95 17.42 -0.61
CA VAL A 60 4.45 16.06 -0.59
C VAL A 60 4.45 15.62 -2.03
N ASP A 61 5.61 15.73 -2.66
CA ASP A 61 5.89 15.40 -4.04
C ASP A 61 5.33 13.99 -4.36
N HIS A 62 4.12 13.94 -4.93
CA HIS A 62 3.38 12.70 -5.16
C HIS A 62 4.16 11.74 -6.06
N THR A 63 5.07 12.29 -6.87
CA THR A 63 6.03 11.55 -7.69
C THR A 63 6.94 10.65 -6.84
N ILE A 64 7.36 11.09 -5.65
CA ILE A 64 8.21 10.35 -4.72
C ILE A 64 7.42 9.23 -4.05
N ALA A 65 6.15 9.48 -3.70
CA ALA A 65 5.28 8.46 -3.10
C ALA A 65 4.92 7.35 -4.11
N GLU A 66 4.57 7.72 -5.34
CA GLU A 66 4.28 6.78 -6.42
C GLU A 66 5.51 6.01 -6.88
N SER A 67 6.66 6.68 -7.03
CA SER A 67 7.93 6.01 -7.34
C SER A 67 8.32 5.03 -6.24
N ARG A 68 8.17 5.37 -4.95
CA ARG A 68 8.39 4.42 -3.84
C ARG A 68 7.44 3.23 -3.89
N LYS A 69 6.17 3.45 -4.25
CA LYS A 69 5.17 2.36 -4.37
C LYS A 69 5.48 1.45 -5.57
N ARG A 70 5.93 2.03 -6.68
CA ARG A 70 6.39 1.32 -7.88
C ARG A 70 7.67 0.54 -7.58
N GLN A 71 8.63 1.17 -6.89
CA GLN A 71 9.88 0.54 -6.44
C GLN A 71 9.58 -0.66 -5.54
N LYS A 72 8.71 -0.50 -4.53
CA LYS A 72 8.26 -1.62 -3.67
C LYS A 72 7.59 -2.76 -4.45
N ARG A 73 6.84 -2.46 -5.53
CA ARG A 73 6.27 -3.51 -6.40
C ARG A 73 7.35 -4.23 -7.19
N VAL A 74 8.29 -3.49 -7.77
CA VAL A 74 9.43 -4.06 -8.52
C VAL A 74 10.33 -4.88 -7.60
N ASP A 75 10.63 -4.39 -6.40
CA ASP A 75 11.42 -5.10 -5.39
C ASP A 75 10.66 -6.34 -4.91
N GLY A 76 9.35 -6.22 -4.67
CA GLY A 76 8.48 -7.36 -4.36
C GLY A 76 8.40 -8.39 -5.48
N GLU A 77 8.43 -7.97 -6.75
CA GLU A 77 8.51 -8.86 -7.91
C GLU A 77 9.87 -9.55 -8.01
N LYS A 78 10.97 -8.83 -7.79
CA LYS A 78 12.33 -9.40 -7.72
C LYS A 78 12.45 -10.42 -6.58
N ASP A 79 11.89 -10.12 -5.42
CA ASP A 79 11.84 -11.03 -4.27
C ASP A 79 10.90 -12.22 -4.51
N ALA A 80 9.80 -12.01 -5.24
CA ALA A 80 8.84 -13.05 -5.61
C ALA A 80 9.36 -14.00 -6.70
N PHE A 81 10.34 -13.58 -7.50
CA PHE A 81 11.09 -14.41 -8.46
C PHE A 81 12.05 -15.43 -7.78
N GLY A 82 11.72 -15.84 -6.56
CA GLY A 82 12.50 -16.73 -5.71
C GLY A 82 13.16 -17.92 -6.42
N THR A 83 14.25 -18.38 -5.81
CA THR A 83 15.14 -19.49 -6.21
C THR A 83 16.17 -19.19 -7.29
N TYR A 84 15.87 -18.35 -8.28
CA TYR A 84 16.76 -18.16 -9.46
C TYR A 84 17.29 -16.74 -9.64
N ALA A 85 16.76 -15.76 -8.93
CA ALA A 85 17.15 -14.35 -9.05
C ALA A 85 18.10 -13.85 -7.95
N GLY A 86 18.67 -14.75 -7.13
CA GLY A 86 19.71 -14.37 -6.18
C GLY A 86 21.05 -14.29 -6.89
N ASP A 87 21.46 -13.08 -7.30
CA ASP A 87 22.83 -12.71 -7.68
C ASP A 87 23.68 -13.87 -8.25
N LEU A 88 23.22 -14.49 -9.34
CA LEU A 88 23.96 -15.56 -10.06
C LEU A 88 24.47 -16.73 -9.18
N GLY A 89 23.84 -16.98 -8.01
CA GLY A 89 24.27 -18.01 -7.07
C GLY A 89 25.04 -17.53 -5.86
N GLU A 90 25.09 -16.22 -5.57
CA GLU A 90 25.68 -15.67 -4.34
C GLU A 90 24.83 -15.96 -3.09
N LYS A 91 23.50 -16.06 -3.22
CA LYS A 91 22.60 -16.29 -2.09
C LYS A 91 21.71 -17.50 -2.28
N PHE A 92 21.62 -18.33 -1.26
CA PHE A 92 20.71 -19.46 -1.17
C PHE A 92 19.45 -19.05 -0.39
N VAL A 93 18.33 -18.92 -1.09
CA VAL A 93 17.03 -18.53 -0.51
C VAL A 93 16.08 -19.70 -0.47
N TYR A 94 15.45 -19.92 0.69
CA TYR A 94 14.51 -21.03 0.92
C TYR A 94 13.42 -20.65 1.94
N ARG A 95 12.38 -21.47 2.11
CA ARG A 95 11.19 -21.13 2.91
C ARG A 95 10.92 -22.18 3.99
N GLU A 96 11.12 -21.83 5.25
CA GLU A 96 10.82 -22.69 6.39
C GLU A 96 9.45 -22.38 7.00
N ARG A 97 8.81 -23.41 7.58
CA ARG A 97 7.51 -23.28 8.23
C ARG A 97 7.66 -22.50 9.54
N LYS A 98 6.86 -21.45 9.72
CA LYS A 98 6.82 -20.69 10.97
C LYS A 98 6.36 -21.61 12.11
N PRO A 99 7.05 -21.60 13.27
CA PRO A 99 6.56 -22.29 14.45
C PRO A 99 5.29 -21.59 14.94
N GLY A 100 4.13 -22.26 14.83
CA GLY A 100 2.85 -21.72 15.26
C GLY A 100 1.64 -22.41 14.63
N VAL A 101 0.47 -22.22 15.27
CA VAL A 101 -0.80 -22.87 14.92
C VAL A 101 -1.31 -22.49 13.51
N TYR A 102 -0.94 -21.30 13.02
CA TYR A 102 -1.46 -20.73 11.77
C TYR A 102 -0.64 -21.04 10.49
N GLY A 103 0.33 -21.97 10.54
CA GLY A 103 0.84 -22.66 9.35
C GLY A 103 1.50 -21.81 8.24
N GLY A 104 2.07 -20.64 8.56
CA GLY A 104 2.76 -19.79 7.59
C GLY A 104 4.19 -20.24 7.27
N TYR A 105 4.82 -19.62 6.26
CA TYR A 105 6.24 -19.78 5.95
C TYR A 105 6.99 -18.44 6.13
N TYR A 106 8.26 -18.49 6.50
CA TYR A 106 9.18 -17.35 6.44
C TYR A 106 10.27 -17.61 5.41
N ILE A 107 10.85 -16.53 4.86
CA ILE A 107 11.92 -16.61 3.87
C ILE A 107 13.25 -16.56 4.62
N CYS A 108 14.10 -17.55 4.39
CA CYS A 108 15.47 -17.63 4.87
C CYS A 108 16.42 -17.36 3.71
N SER A 109 17.48 -16.59 3.96
CA SER A 109 18.55 -16.33 3.00
C SER A 109 19.90 -16.64 3.65
N GLU A 110 20.69 -17.51 3.03
CA GLU A 110 22.06 -17.85 3.42
C GLU A 110 23.03 -17.38 2.32
N ASP A 111 24.13 -16.73 2.69
CA ASP A 111 25.18 -16.38 1.73
C ASP A 111 25.98 -17.63 1.35
N ASN A 112 26.28 -17.82 0.06
CA ASN A 112 26.94 -19.02 -0.45
C ASN A 112 28.47 -19.05 -0.27
N GLY A 113 29.05 -17.99 0.31
CA GLY A 113 30.49 -17.86 0.57
C GLY A 113 31.24 -17.14 -0.55
N GLU A 114 32.51 -17.51 -0.77
CA GLU A 114 33.44 -16.81 -1.67
C GLU A 114 33.15 -17.00 -3.17
N ALA A 115 32.38 -18.02 -3.56
CA ALA A 115 32.10 -18.31 -4.97
C ALA A 115 30.60 -18.54 -5.24
N PRO A 116 30.07 -18.01 -6.35
CA PRO A 116 28.68 -18.22 -6.74
C PRO A 116 28.47 -19.71 -7.08
N LYS A 117 27.41 -20.29 -6.52
CA LYS A 117 27.07 -21.69 -6.75
C LYS A 117 26.24 -21.87 -8.01
N SER A 118 26.53 -22.94 -8.74
CA SER A 118 25.75 -23.32 -9.90
C SER A 118 24.33 -23.72 -9.53
N ARG A 119 23.42 -23.66 -10.50
CA ARG A 119 22.02 -24.09 -10.32
C ARG A 119 21.90 -25.51 -9.76
N GLY A 120 22.72 -26.44 -10.24
CA GLY A 120 22.69 -27.84 -9.77
C GLY A 120 23.09 -27.97 -8.30
N GLU A 121 24.09 -27.21 -7.86
CA GLU A 121 24.52 -27.19 -6.45
C GLU A 121 23.46 -26.57 -5.55
N LEU A 122 22.81 -25.47 -5.98
CA LEU A 122 21.70 -24.87 -5.24
C LEU A 122 20.52 -25.84 -5.08
N LEU A 123 20.19 -26.61 -6.12
CA LEU A 123 19.15 -27.63 -6.06
C LEU A 123 19.53 -28.78 -5.12
N ASN A 124 20.81 -29.18 -5.09
CA ASN A 124 21.32 -30.20 -4.17
C ASN A 124 21.35 -29.69 -2.71
N MET A 125 21.65 -28.41 -2.49
CA MET A 125 21.53 -27.80 -1.16
C MET A 125 20.08 -27.74 -0.71
N ARG A 126 19.16 -27.41 -1.63
CA ARG A 126 17.73 -27.39 -1.36
C ARG A 126 17.17 -28.77 -1.01
N SER A 127 17.51 -29.82 -1.75
CA SER A 127 17.03 -31.18 -1.46
C SER A 127 17.44 -31.69 -0.07
N LYS A 128 18.51 -31.14 0.52
CA LYS A 128 18.95 -31.44 1.88
C LYS A 128 18.17 -30.69 2.96
N LYS A 129 17.50 -29.58 2.62
CA LYS A 129 16.66 -28.79 3.54
C LYS A 129 15.24 -29.35 3.58
N LYS A 130 15.03 -30.41 4.35
CA LYS A 130 13.73 -31.10 4.49
C LYS A 130 12.58 -30.22 4.99
N ALA A 131 12.89 -29.14 5.70
CA ALA A 131 11.91 -28.19 6.20
C ALA A 131 11.54 -27.10 5.17
N ASP A 132 12.22 -27.07 4.02
CA ASP A 132 11.90 -26.15 2.93
C ASP A 132 10.56 -26.54 2.30
N ARG A 133 9.74 -25.54 2.01
CA ARG A 133 8.43 -25.71 1.36
C ARG A 133 8.51 -26.49 0.05
N MET A 134 9.62 -26.40 -0.67
CA MET A 134 9.81 -27.04 -1.98
C MET A 134 10.40 -28.45 -1.89
N CYS A 135 10.71 -28.94 -0.67
CA CYS A 135 11.25 -30.27 -0.41
C CYS A 135 10.43 -31.11 0.57
N MET A 136 9.30 -30.57 1.06
CA MET A 136 8.24 -31.36 1.67
C MET A 136 7.30 -31.95 0.63
#